data_AF-A0A4U7ENI3-F1
#
_entry.id   AF-A0A4U7ENI3-F1
#
_cell.length_a   1.000
_cell.length_b   1.000
_cell.length_c   1.000
_cell.angle_alpha   90.00
_cell.angle_beta   90.00
_cell.angle_gamma   90.00
#
_symmetry.space_group_name_H-M   'P 1'
#
loop_
_entity.id
_entity.type
_entity.pdbx_description
1 polymer ?
#
loop_
_entity_poly.entity_id
_entity_poly.type
_entity_poly.pdbx_seq_one_letter_code
_entity_poly.pdbx_strand_id
1 'polypeptide(L)' 'MVVDVLMTIEELLGEVQEDLDNPDASYKLRTARQLLSVLEQRNEDLSVAVSEAVSDDELLDRLRELGYI' A
#
# COMPACT_ATOMS: atom_id res chain seq x y z
N MET A 1 -0.78 1.49 -9.75
CA MET A 1 -0.21 2.82 -9.46
C MET A 1 0.23 2.99 -8.01
N VAL A 2 -0.63 2.97 -6.98
CA VAL A 2 -0.15 3.14 -5.57
C VAL A 2 0.67 1.93 -5.10
N VAL A 3 0.27 0.71 -5.47
CA VAL A 3 1.03 -0.52 -5.17
C VAL A 3 2.42 -0.49 -5.84
N ASP A 4 2.50 -0.05 -7.09
CA ASP A 4 3.80 0.09 -7.79
C ASP A 4 4.76 1.04 -7.06
N VAL A 5 4.25 2.14 -6.49
CA VAL A 5 5.09 3.11 -5.78
C VAL A 5 5.61 2.52 -4.47
N LEU A 6 4.81 1.75 -3.73
CA LEU A 6 5.24 1.10 -2.49
C LEU A 6 6.30 0.03 -2.75
N MET A 7 6.10 -0.81 -3.78
CA MET A 7 7.11 -1.77 -4.23
C MET A 7 8.44 -1.08 -4.61
N THR A 8 8.37 0.01 -5.38
CA THR A 8 9.57 0.75 -5.79
C THR A 8 10.31 1.32 -4.58
N ILE A 9 9.59 1.83 -3.57
CA ILE A 9 10.22 2.31 -2.33
C ILE A 9 10.87 1.14 -1.58
N GLU A 10 10.22 -0.01 -1.48
CA GLU A 10 10.76 -1.19 -0.80
C GLU A 10 12.06 -1.69 -1.45
N GLU A 11 12.11 -1.74 -2.78
CA GLU A 11 13.31 -2.12 -3.55
C GLU A 11 14.47 -1.15 -3.27
N LEU A 12 14.24 0.15 -3.40
CA LEU A 12 15.27 1.17 -3.15
C LEU A 12 15.79 1.13 -1.70
N LEU A 13 14.90 0.93 -0.72
CA LEU A 13 15.29 0.81 0.68
C LEU A 13 16.03 -0.52 0.95
N GLY A 14 15.70 -1.58 0.21
CA GLY A 14 16.38 -2.86 0.25
C GLY A 14 17.84 -2.75 -0.18
N GLU A 15 18.09 -2.11 -1.32
CA GLU A 15 19.44 -1.88 -1.85
C GLU A 15 20.32 -1.11 -0.85
N VAL A 16 19.78 -0.03 -0.27
CA VAL A 16 20.53 0.81 0.68
C VAL A 16 20.80 0.10 2.01
N GLN A 17 19.98 -0.87 2.42
CA GLN A 17 20.16 -1.55 3.70
C GLN A 17 21.42 -2.42 3.75
N GLU A 18 21.83 -2.98 2.62
CA GLU A 18 23.03 -3.83 2.53
C GLU A 18 24.32 -3.03 2.71
N ASP A 19 24.30 -1.73 2.38
CA ASP A 19 25.44 -0.81 2.46
C ASP A 19 25.57 -0.10 3.82
N LEU A 20 24.69 -0.38 4.79
CA LEU A 20 24.69 0.29 6.09
C LEU A 20 25.52 -0.45 7.14
N ASP A 21 26.69 0.12 7.47
CA ASP A 21 27.53 -0.36 8.57
C ASP A 21 27.03 0.06 9.97
N ASN A 22 26.14 1.05 10.05
CA ASN A 22 25.60 1.53 11.33
C ASN A 22 24.42 0.64 11.79
N PRO A 23 24.53 -0.09 12.92
CA PRO A 23 23.48 -0.98 13.39
C PRO A 23 22.15 -0.30 13.71
N ASP A 24 22.19 0.94 14.22
CA ASP A 24 20.98 1.72 14.53
C ASP A 24 20.28 2.19 13.24
N ALA A 25 21.05 2.57 12.22
CA ALA A 25 20.51 2.93 10.92
C ALA A 25 19.89 1.70 10.22
N SER A 26 20.57 0.55 10.28
CA SER A 26 20.07 -0.73 9.73
C SER A 26 18.78 -1.16 10.42
N TYR A 27 18.70 -1.05 11.75
CA TYR A 27 17.48 -1.33 12.51
C TYR A 27 16.32 -0.41 12.09
N LYS A 28 16.53 0.90 12.07
CA LYS A 28 15.50 1.87 11.69
C LYS A 28 15.00 1.65 10.27
N LEU A 29 15.90 1.36 9.33
CA LEU A 29 15.57 1.08 7.94
C LEU A 29 14.73 -0.21 7.81
N ARG A 30 15.15 -1.27 8.51
CA ARG A 30 14.36 -2.51 8.57
C ARG A 30 12.96 -2.28 9.14
N THR A 31 12.83 -1.51 10.21
CA THR A 31 11.53 -1.18 10.79
C THR A 31 10.67 -0.33 9.84
N ALA A 32 11.27 0.62 9.13
CA ALA A 32 10.56 1.41 8.12
C ALA A 32 10.00 0.54 6.99
N ARG A 33 10.80 -0.40 6.48
CA ARG A 33 10.38 -1.40 5.47
C ARG A 33 9.23 -2.29 5.98
N GLN A 34 9.29 -2.73 7.23
CA GLN A 34 8.18 -3.48 7.85
C GLN A 34 6.88 -2.67 7.90
N LEU A 35 6.94 -1.38 8.26
CA LEU A 35 5.76 -0.51 8.26
C LEU A 35 5.22 -0.25 6.85
N LEU A 36 6.11 -0.20 5.86
CA LEU A 36 5.74 -0.06 4.46
C LEU A 36 4.94 -1.28 3.97
N SER A 37 5.39 -2.48 4.30
CA SER A 37 4.66 -3.73 3.98
C SER A 37 3.27 -3.78 4.63
N VAL A 38 3.12 -3.29 5.87
CA VAL A 38 1.79 -3.17 6.50
C VAL A 38 0.86 -2.22 5.75
N LEU A 39 1.40 -1.12 5.20
CA LEU A 39 0.62 -0.18 4.39
C LEU A 39 0.23 -0.77 3.03
N GLU A 40 1.12 -1.53 2.41
CA GLU A 40 0.83 -2.25 1.17
C GLU A 40 -0.34 -3.23 1.36
N GLN A 41 -0.26 -4.10 2.38
CA GLN A 41 -1.32 -5.06 2.68
C GLN A 41 -2.65 -4.34 2.94
N ARG A 42 -2.63 -3.27 3.73
CA ARG A 42 -3.84 -2.49 4.04
C ARG A 42 -4.47 -1.89 2.77
N ASN A 43 -3.65 -1.42 1.83
CA ASN A 43 -4.14 -0.87 0.57
C ASN A 43 -4.73 -1.96 -0.33
N GLU A 44 -4.13 -3.15 -0.36
CA GLU A 44 -4.67 -4.30 -1.07
C GLU A 44 -6.03 -4.71 -0.48
N ASP A 45 -6.12 -4.86 0.84
CA ASP A 45 -7.37 -5.18 1.54
C ASP A 45 -8.47 -4.15 1.26
N LEU A 46 -8.13 -2.86 1.27
CA LEU A 46 -9.03 -1.77 0.89
C LEU A 46 -9.47 -1.87 -0.56
N SER A 47 -8.55 -2.17 -1.48
CA SER A 47 -8.87 -2.33 -2.90
C SER A 47 -9.84 -3.49 -3.11
N VAL A 48 -9.64 -4.62 -2.42
CA VAL A 48 -10.54 -5.78 -2.45
C VAL A 48 -11.90 -5.39 -1.90
N ALA A 49 -11.96 -4.79 -0.70
CA ALA A 49 -13.21 -4.38 -0.07
C ALA A 49 -14.00 -3.37 -0.93
N VAL A 50 -13.32 -2.42 -1.58
CA VAL A 50 -13.95 -1.50 -2.54
C VAL A 50 -14.44 -2.25 -3.78
N SER A 51 -13.65 -3.16 -4.34
CA SER A 51 -14.07 -3.96 -5.48
C SER A 51 -15.31 -4.80 -5.17
N GLU A 52 -15.38 -5.41 -3.98
CA GLU A 52 -16.55 -6.16 -3.52
C GLU A 52 -17.77 -5.26 -3.34
N ALA A 53 -17.60 -4.08 -2.72
CA ALA A 53 -18.68 -3.13 -2.52
C ALA A 53 -19.22 -2.54 -3.84
N VAL A 54 -18.34 -2.27 -4.81
CA VAL A 54 -18.73 -1.76 -6.14
C VAL A 54 -19.34 -2.87 -7.01
N SER A 55 -19.10 -4.14 -6.70
CA SER A 55 -19.78 -5.27 -7.35
C SER A 55 -21.23 -5.43 -6.87
N ASP A 56 -21.66 -4.65 -5.89
CA ASP A 56 -23.05 -4.54 -5.47
C ASP A 56 -23.77 -3.51 -6.38
N ASP A 57 -24.52 -4.03 -7.37
CA ASP A 57 -25.23 -3.21 -8.36
C ASP A 57 -26.13 -2.14 -7.71
N GLU A 58 -26.66 -2.41 -6.51
CA GLU A 58 -27.49 -1.46 -5.75
C GLU A 58 -26.68 -0.27 -5.21
N LEU A 59 -25.40 -0.48 -4.86
CA LEU A 59 -24.49 0.60 -4.44
C LEU A 59 -24.06 1.46 -5.63
N LEU A 60 -23.76 0.83 -6.77
CA LEU A 60 -23.40 1.52 -8.01
C LEU A 60 -24.53 2.45 -8.47
N ASP A 61 -25.76 1.97 -8.46
CA ASP A 61 -26.93 2.77 -8.82
C ASP A 61 -27.11 3.96 -7.88
N ARG A 62 -26.90 3.77 -6.57
CA ARG A 62 -26.92 4.86 -5.57
C ARG A 62 -25.84 5.90 -5.78
N LEU A 63 -24.62 5.49 -6.10
CA LEU A 63 -23.50 6.39 -6.34
C LEU A 63 -23.71 7.23 -7.61
N ARG A 64 -24.36 6.64 -8.63
CA ARG A 64 -24.78 7.32 -9.86
C ARG A 64 -25.87 8.36 -9.59
N GLU A 65 -26.89 8.01 -8.81
CA GLU A 65 -27.95 8.95 -8.41
C GLU A 65 -27.40 10.15 -7.63
N LEU A 66 -26.34 9.94 -6.85
CA LEU A 66 -25.68 10.97 -6.07
C LEU A 66 -24.59 11.75 -6.83
N GLY A 67 -24.25 11.36 -8.07
CA GLY A 67 -23.32 12.08 -8.94
C GLY A 67 -21.83 11.92 -8.59
N TYR A 68 -21.47 10.88 -7.85
CA TYR A 68 -20.08 10.58 -7.50
C TYR A 68 -19.31 9.88 -8.63
N ILE A 69 -20.01 9.24 -9.55
CA ILE A 69 -19.54 8.57 -10.78
C ILE A 69 -20.60 8.68 -11.86
#